data_AF-A0A3P6QG17-F1
#
_entry.id   AF-A0A3P6QG17-F1
#
_cell.length_a   1.000
_cell.length_b   1.000
_cell.length_c   1.000
_cell.angle_alpha   90.00
_cell.angle_beta   90.00
_cell.angle_gamma   90.00
#
_symmetry.space_group_name_H-M   'P 1'
#
loop_
_entity.id
_entity.type
_entity.pdbx_description
1 polymer ?
#
loop_
_entity_poly.entity_id
_entity_poly.type
_entity_poly.pdbx_seq_one_letter_code
_entity_poly.pdbx_strand_id
1 'polypeptide(L)'
;MPLNTGYEVDRVTGDTVFMKKTKAGALNGYDVDMPLRFTHERYGAALNLRITGRENTRFFPYSQFYYDHYSICQPLQYRFKTRDYVIFAHGKSVSSDELIVEVSKSKFFYFVVKRKSTGTVIWDTSIGGMMFADKFIQIATKLPSTKLYGFGENIHQTLKHDFTNYTTWGMFARDEFPNSAEKDGKNLYGVHGFYLALEPDNKAHGVLILNSNAQEVTTMPGPALVYRTIGGMLDIFFFPGPTPEEVIQQYTTFIGKPTLPAYFSLGFQLCRYGYKDLNELKSVVSEVKEAKIPLDVVYADIEYMHRYNDFTVGEKWNGFGEYIRDLKVEGKRTILIFDCGIRADDDAFVRAIDQIMLAVVWPDGHTAFPDFYDRTGKTTKWWIKEFVNFHEKLEFDGIWIDMNEPAAFGTNEQYPWYFNYADHPNITSLKCPLIGDDSRYDNPPFKTFNVYRYGDNAHDFLGSRYAS
;
A
#
# COMPACT_ATOMS: atom_id res chain seq x y z
N MET A 1 -23.33 24.15 1.51
CA MET A 1 -21.99 24.49 0.99
C MET A 1 -21.63 25.92 1.32
N PRO A 2 -20.38 26.18 1.73
CA PRO A 2 -19.80 27.52 1.64
C PRO A 2 -20.00 28.06 0.23
N LEU A 3 -20.47 29.32 0.11
CA LEU A 3 -20.62 29.96 -1.20
C LEU A 3 -19.29 29.86 -1.97
N ASN A 4 -19.38 29.43 -3.23
CA ASN A 4 -18.24 29.34 -4.15
C ASN A 4 -17.14 28.34 -3.71
N THR A 5 -17.50 27.12 -3.35
CA THR A 5 -16.51 26.03 -3.24
C THR A 5 -17.05 24.78 -3.94
N GLY A 6 -16.18 23.99 -4.56
CA GLY A 6 -16.55 22.74 -5.23
C GLY A 6 -16.89 22.87 -6.71
N TYR A 7 -17.84 22.05 -7.15
CA TYR A 7 -18.14 21.81 -8.57
C TYR A 7 -19.59 22.12 -8.90
N GLU A 8 -19.83 22.62 -10.11
CA GLU A 8 -21.17 22.83 -10.67
C GLU A 8 -21.55 21.69 -11.61
N VAL A 9 -22.83 21.35 -11.62
CA VAL A 9 -23.39 20.41 -12.60
C VAL A 9 -23.38 21.10 -13.96
N ASP A 10 -22.63 20.53 -14.91
CA ASP A 10 -22.55 21.04 -16.27
C ASP A 10 -23.62 20.41 -17.17
N ARG A 11 -23.75 19.08 -17.13
CA ARG A 11 -24.82 18.33 -17.80
C ARG A 11 -25.02 16.96 -17.14
N VAL A 12 -26.19 16.37 -17.36
CA VAL A 12 -26.53 15.02 -16.92
C VAL A 12 -26.86 14.17 -18.16
N THR A 13 -26.38 12.93 -18.22
CA THR A 13 -26.64 11.99 -19.32
C THR A 13 -26.86 10.61 -18.74
N GLY A 14 -28.12 10.14 -18.75
CA GLY A 14 -28.51 8.95 -17.97
C GLY A 14 -28.20 9.15 -16.49
N ASP A 15 -27.49 8.19 -15.89
CA ASP A 15 -27.03 8.23 -14.50
C ASP A 15 -25.67 8.94 -14.32
N THR A 16 -25.07 9.43 -15.42
CA THR A 16 -23.79 10.13 -15.39
C THR A 16 -23.98 11.63 -15.17
N VAL A 17 -23.25 12.20 -14.21
CA VAL A 17 -23.24 13.64 -13.94
C VAL A 17 -21.89 14.23 -14.33
N PHE A 18 -21.89 15.14 -15.28
CA PHE A 18 -20.69 15.87 -15.70
C PHE A 18 -20.60 17.18 -14.94
N MET A 19 -19.40 17.52 -14.49
CA MET A 19 -19.15 18.64 -13.60
C MET A 19 -18.03 19.54 -14.12
N LYS A 20 -18.09 20.81 -13.75
CA LYS A 20 -17.02 21.80 -13.95
C LYS A 20 -16.74 22.54 -12.66
N LYS A 21 -15.50 22.96 -12.45
CA LYS A 21 -15.13 23.77 -11.29
C LYS A 21 -15.93 25.09 -11.28
N THR A 22 -16.42 25.50 -10.10
CA THR A 22 -17.11 26.79 -9.93
C THR A 22 -16.17 27.95 -10.26
N LYS A 23 -16.55 28.87 -11.17
CA LYS A 23 -15.71 30.01 -11.58
C LYS A 23 -15.40 30.99 -10.45
N ALA A 24 -16.33 31.17 -9.52
CA ALA A 24 -16.18 32.09 -8.40
C ALA A 24 -15.46 31.45 -7.20
N GLY A 25 -15.02 30.20 -7.32
CA GLY A 25 -14.69 29.39 -6.15
C GLY A 25 -13.24 29.35 -5.73
N ALA A 26 -13.02 28.84 -4.52
CA ALA A 26 -11.68 28.64 -3.97
C ALA A 26 -10.82 27.86 -4.96
N LEU A 27 -9.72 28.49 -5.37
CA LEU A 27 -8.69 27.88 -6.19
C LEU A 27 -8.02 26.76 -5.37
N ASN A 28 -7.73 25.65 -6.02
CA ASN A 28 -6.85 24.65 -5.44
C ASN A 28 -5.44 25.24 -5.40
N GLY A 29 -4.85 25.31 -4.20
CA GLY A 29 -3.51 25.87 -3.99
C GLY A 29 -2.38 24.95 -4.45
N TYR A 30 -2.70 23.70 -4.80
CA TYR A 30 -1.72 22.66 -5.14
C TYR A 30 -1.60 22.42 -6.65
N ASP A 31 -2.68 22.63 -7.42
CA ASP A 31 -2.70 22.45 -8.90
C ASP A 31 -4.03 22.97 -9.51
N VAL A 32 -4.19 22.88 -10.84
CA VAL A 32 -5.37 23.30 -11.59
C VAL A 32 -6.47 22.22 -11.51
N ASP A 33 -7.63 22.59 -10.97
CA ASP A 33 -8.81 21.74 -10.94
C ASP A 33 -9.29 21.36 -12.36
N MET A 34 -9.65 20.10 -12.56
CA MET A 34 -10.07 19.57 -13.87
C MET A 34 -11.58 19.34 -13.97
N PRO A 35 -12.19 19.38 -15.16
CA PRO A 35 -13.58 18.95 -15.33
C PRO A 35 -13.75 17.48 -14.94
N LEU A 36 -14.86 17.14 -14.30
CA LEU A 36 -15.09 15.81 -13.72
C LEU A 36 -16.33 15.12 -14.28
N ARG A 37 -16.41 13.81 -14.01
CA ARG A 37 -17.58 12.96 -14.22
C ARG A 37 -17.82 12.15 -12.96
N PHE A 38 -19.07 12.10 -12.53
CA PHE A 38 -19.58 11.21 -11.49
C PHE A 38 -20.44 10.11 -12.10
N THR A 39 -20.23 8.89 -11.64
CA THR A 39 -21.03 7.71 -11.99
C THR A 39 -21.31 6.90 -10.73
N HIS A 40 -22.38 6.11 -10.74
CA HIS A 40 -22.64 5.12 -9.72
C HIS A 40 -23.09 3.79 -10.33
N GLU A 41 -22.76 2.71 -9.65
CA GLU A 41 -23.09 1.35 -10.06
C GLU A 41 -23.31 0.45 -8.83
N ARG A 42 -23.83 -0.75 -9.04
CA ARG A 42 -24.02 -1.74 -7.96
C ARG A 42 -23.23 -3.01 -8.22
N TYR A 43 -22.62 -3.55 -7.18
CA TYR A 43 -21.93 -4.83 -7.16
C TYR A 43 -22.62 -5.77 -6.17
N GLY A 44 -23.76 -6.33 -6.59
CA GLY A 44 -24.69 -6.95 -5.65
C GLY A 44 -25.35 -5.89 -4.77
N ALA A 45 -25.28 -6.03 -3.45
CA ALA A 45 -25.80 -5.04 -2.51
C ALA A 45 -24.89 -3.80 -2.35
N ALA A 46 -23.59 -3.94 -2.64
CA ALA A 46 -22.63 -2.86 -2.52
C ALA A 46 -22.92 -1.76 -3.56
N LEU A 47 -23.01 -0.53 -3.09
CA LEU A 47 -23.11 0.67 -3.92
C LEU A 47 -21.69 1.15 -4.23
N ASN A 48 -21.36 1.41 -5.49
CA ASN A 48 -20.10 2.04 -5.87
C ASN A 48 -20.39 3.44 -6.44
N LEU A 49 -19.65 4.42 -5.97
CA LEU A 49 -19.67 5.79 -6.46
C LEU A 49 -18.28 6.16 -6.95
N ARG A 50 -18.19 6.73 -8.15
CA ARG A 50 -16.92 7.08 -8.76
C ARG A 50 -16.91 8.52 -9.26
N ILE A 51 -15.85 9.25 -8.95
CA ILE A 51 -15.54 10.57 -9.52
C ILE A 51 -14.18 10.50 -10.23
N THR A 52 -14.19 10.76 -11.54
CA THR A 52 -13.01 10.77 -12.39
C THR A 52 -12.91 12.07 -13.18
N GLY A 53 -11.78 12.29 -13.86
CA GLY A 53 -11.71 13.27 -14.95
C GLY A 53 -12.83 13.05 -15.99
N ARG A 54 -13.34 14.16 -16.55
CA ARG A 54 -14.48 14.19 -17.48
C ARG A 54 -14.21 13.50 -18.81
N GLU A 55 -12.99 13.66 -19.31
CA GLU A 55 -12.51 13.01 -20.53
C GLU A 55 -11.42 12.05 -20.09
N ASN A 56 -11.44 10.79 -20.54
CA ASN A 56 -10.31 9.86 -20.39
C ASN A 56 -9.08 10.32 -21.22
N THR A 57 -9.03 11.58 -21.66
CA THR A 57 -8.06 12.13 -22.60
C THR A 57 -8.13 13.65 -22.57
N ARG A 58 -7.07 14.35 -22.17
CA ARG A 58 -6.59 15.55 -22.88
C ARG A 58 -5.14 15.84 -22.52
N PHE A 59 -4.29 15.55 -23.49
CA PHE A 59 -3.04 16.23 -23.79
C PHE A 59 -3.19 17.74 -23.51
N PHE A 60 -2.37 18.30 -22.62
CA PHE A 60 -2.06 19.72 -22.70
C PHE A 60 -0.81 19.86 -23.58
N PRO A 61 -0.85 20.65 -24.68
CA PRO A 61 0.32 20.91 -25.49
C PRO A 61 1.22 21.86 -24.71
N TYR A 62 2.26 21.33 -24.06
CA TYR A 62 3.40 22.19 -23.75
C TYR A 62 4.21 22.34 -25.04
N SER A 63 4.26 23.58 -25.49
CA SER A 63 5.00 24.05 -26.65
C SER A 63 6.48 23.66 -26.56
N GLN A 64 6.89 22.80 -27.49
CA GLN A 64 8.01 23.02 -28.42
C GLN A 64 9.30 23.61 -27.80
N PHE A 65 10.26 22.75 -27.43
CA PHE A 65 11.69 22.91 -27.75
C PHE A 65 12.48 21.61 -27.45
N TYR A 66 13.22 21.15 -28.49
CA TYR A 66 14.43 20.31 -28.54
C TYR A 66 14.45 18.79 -28.23
N TYR A 67 14.70 18.05 -29.34
CA TYR A 67 15.65 16.95 -29.62
C TYR A 67 15.70 15.62 -28.84
N ASP A 68 15.44 14.58 -29.63
CA ASP A 68 16.04 13.24 -29.70
C ASP A 68 15.92 12.20 -28.58
N HIS A 69 15.23 11.12 -28.98
CA HIS A 69 15.26 9.73 -28.54
C HIS A 69 14.74 9.39 -27.12
N TYR A 70 13.66 8.59 -27.11
CA TYR A 70 12.81 8.13 -26.00
C TYR A 70 11.68 9.07 -25.56
N SER A 71 10.64 9.14 -26.40
CA SER A 71 9.31 9.62 -25.97
C SER A 71 8.56 8.52 -25.22
N ILE A 72 8.49 8.61 -23.89
CA ILE A 72 7.46 7.95 -23.08
C ILE A 72 6.67 9.03 -22.32
N CYS A 73 5.93 9.85 -23.04
CA CYS A 73 4.80 10.57 -22.44
C CYS A 73 3.65 9.57 -22.33
N GLN A 74 3.53 8.87 -21.20
CA GLN A 74 2.34 8.05 -20.97
C GLN A 74 1.11 8.95 -20.79
N PRO A 75 -0.02 8.63 -21.44
CA PRO A 75 -1.24 9.41 -21.29
C PRO A 75 -1.77 9.31 -19.85
N LEU A 76 -2.39 10.40 -19.37
CA LEU A 76 -3.15 10.52 -18.10
C LEU A 76 -4.10 9.34 -17.81
N GLN A 77 -4.40 8.50 -18.80
CA GLN A 77 -5.20 7.28 -18.68
C GLN A 77 -4.66 6.27 -17.67
N TYR A 78 -3.35 6.11 -17.51
CA TYR A 78 -2.80 5.09 -16.59
C TYR A 78 -2.95 5.45 -15.11
N ARG A 79 -3.09 6.74 -14.78
CA ARG A 79 -3.21 7.23 -13.39
C ARG A 79 -4.57 6.91 -12.74
N PHE A 80 -5.60 6.71 -13.56
CA PHE A 80 -6.96 6.41 -13.11
C PHE A 80 -7.29 4.92 -13.26
N LYS A 81 -6.30 4.01 -13.17
CA LYS A 81 -6.50 2.58 -13.47
C LYS A 81 -6.06 1.66 -12.33
N THR A 82 -6.24 2.07 -11.06
CA THR A 82 -5.98 1.19 -9.88
C THR A 82 -6.59 -0.21 -10.04
N ARG A 83 -7.76 -0.31 -10.69
CA ARG A 83 -8.44 -1.59 -10.99
C ARG A 83 -7.77 -2.46 -12.05
N ASP A 84 -6.91 -1.92 -12.91
CA ASP A 84 -6.17 -2.69 -13.91
C ASP A 84 -4.95 -3.41 -13.30
N TYR A 85 -4.57 -3.07 -12.05
CA TYR A 85 -3.43 -3.67 -11.34
C TYR A 85 -3.86 -4.53 -10.15
N VAL A 86 -5.07 -4.33 -9.62
CA VAL A 86 -5.63 -5.14 -8.53
C VAL A 86 -6.82 -5.95 -9.03
N ILE A 87 -6.65 -7.26 -9.16
CA ILE A 87 -7.73 -8.20 -9.47
C ILE A 87 -8.46 -8.51 -8.16
N PHE A 88 -9.57 -7.83 -7.91
CA PHE A 88 -10.45 -8.22 -6.83
C PHE A 88 -11.26 -9.47 -7.22
N ALA A 89 -11.58 -10.30 -6.23
CA ALA A 89 -12.46 -11.46 -6.43
C ALA A 89 -13.84 -11.06 -6.98
N HIS A 90 -14.27 -9.80 -6.74
CA HIS A 90 -15.52 -9.21 -7.25
C HIS A 90 -16.77 -10.06 -6.96
N GLY A 91 -16.80 -10.75 -5.82
CA GLY A 91 -17.99 -11.47 -5.39
C GLY A 91 -19.18 -10.52 -5.27
N LYS A 92 -20.35 -10.95 -5.75
CA LYS A 92 -21.60 -10.15 -5.59
C LYS A 92 -21.98 -10.16 -4.11
N SER A 93 -21.96 -8.98 -3.49
CA SER A 93 -22.35 -8.84 -2.09
C SER A 93 -23.87 -9.03 -1.94
N VAL A 94 -24.33 -9.51 -0.78
CA VAL A 94 -25.74 -9.72 -0.47
C VAL A 94 -26.06 -9.02 0.84
N SER A 95 -27.20 -8.34 0.90
CA SER A 95 -27.75 -7.74 2.11
C SER A 95 -29.27 -7.64 1.98
N SER A 96 -29.99 -7.76 3.10
CA SER A 96 -31.42 -7.49 3.18
C SER A 96 -31.75 -5.99 3.24
N ASP A 97 -30.74 -5.15 3.43
CA ASP A 97 -30.84 -3.70 3.55
C ASP A 97 -30.19 -3.04 2.32
N GLU A 98 -30.60 -1.81 2.01
CA GLU A 98 -30.17 -1.11 0.80
C GLU A 98 -29.68 0.30 1.13
N LEU A 99 -28.52 0.66 0.57
CA LEU A 99 -28.04 2.05 0.51
C LEU A 99 -28.38 2.64 -0.84
N ILE A 100 -28.91 3.87 -0.85
CA ILE A 100 -29.27 4.62 -2.05
C ILE A 100 -28.51 5.93 -2.08
N VAL A 101 -28.25 6.44 -3.29
CA VAL A 101 -27.58 7.72 -3.52
C VAL A 101 -28.57 8.75 -4.04
N GLU A 102 -28.54 9.94 -3.46
CA GLU A 102 -29.20 11.13 -3.96
C GLU A 102 -28.14 12.10 -4.45
N VAL A 103 -28.26 12.54 -5.71
CA VAL A 103 -27.28 13.40 -6.35
C VAL A 103 -27.93 14.74 -6.64
N SER A 104 -27.30 15.83 -6.22
CA SER A 104 -27.73 17.16 -6.61
C SER A 104 -27.49 17.37 -8.10
N LYS A 105 -28.58 17.62 -8.82
CA LYS A 105 -28.57 17.92 -10.26
C LYS A 105 -28.74 19.42 -10.55
N SER A 106 -28.87 20.26 -9.53
CA SER A 106 -29.15 21.69 -9.68
C SER A 106 -28.00 22.55 -9.16
N LYS A 107 -27.35 23.28 -10.08
CA LYS A 107 -26.28 24.27 -9.85
C LYS A 107 -25.02 23.69 -9.22
N PHE A 108 -25.03 23.28 -7.96
CA PHE A 108 -23.85 22.74 -7.26
C PHE A 108 -23.94 21.23 -7.09
N PHE A 109 -22.81 20.55 -7.34
CA PHE A 109 -22.69 19.11 -7.20
C PHE A 109 -22.38 18.71 -5.74
N TYR A 110 -23.22 17.86 -5.20
CA TYR A 110 -22.97 17.05 -4.02
C TYR A 110 -23.78 15.76 -4.14
N PHE A 111 -23.43 14.76 -3.36
CA PHE A 111 -24.25 13.57 -3.23
C PHE A 111 -24.43 13.18 -1.77
N VAL A 112 -25.50 12.45 -1.51
CA VAL A 112 -25.86 11.94 -0.19
C VAL A 112 -26.12 10.45 -0.33
N VAL A 113 -25.47 9.63 0.49
CA VAL A 113 -25.77 8.21 0.62
C VAL A 113 -26.60 8.02 1.88
N LYS A 114 -27.73 7.34 1.73
CA LYS A 114 -28.64 7.05 2.84
C LYS A 114 -29.12 5.62 2.84
N ARG A 115 -29.42 5.12 4.03
CA ARG A 115 -30.08 3.84 4.22
C ARG A 115 -31.55 3.96 3.83
N LYS A 116 -32.00 3.11 2.92
CA LYS A 116 -33.37 3.15 2.38
C LYS A 116 -34.43 2.84 3.45
N SER A 117 -34.15 1.88 4.34
CA SER A 117 -35.11 1.42 5.35
C SER A 117 -35.39 2.43 6.46
N THR A 118 -34.39 3.24 6.83
CA THR A 118 -34.49 4.16 7.99
C THR A 118 -34.43 5.63 7.59
N GLY A 119 -33.95 5.94 6.38
CA GLY A 119 -33.65 7.30 5.95
C GLY A 119 -32.35 7.86 6.55
N THR A 120 -31.60 7.09 7.34
CA THR A 120 -30.33 7.54 7.96
C THR A 120 -29.33 7.95 6.88
N VAL A 121 -28.84 9.18 6.96
CA VAL A 121 -27.79 9.70 6.07
C VAL A 121 -26.43 9.23 6.58
N ILE A 122 -25.74 8.38 5.81
CA ILE A 122 -24.45 7.81 6.20
C ILE A 122 -23.26 8.56 5.60
N TRP A 123 -23.49 9.27 4.49
CA TRP A 123 -22.50 10.13 3.84
C TRP A 123 -23.18 11.32 3.20
N ASP A 124 -22.73 12.53 3.50
CA ASP A 124 -23.28 13.78 3.00
C ASP A 124 -22.15 14.76 2.65
N THR A 125 -21.91 14.91 1.35
CA THR A 125 -20.86 15.80 0.82
C THR A 125 -21.31 17.24 0.67
N SER A 126 -22.53 17.61 1.07
CA SER A 126 -23.07 18.97 0.98
C SER A 126 -22.36 19.98 1.90
N ILE A 127 -21.55 19.45 2.84
CA ILE A 127 -20.61 20.22 3.67
C ILE A 127 -19.61 21.01 2.79
N GLY A 128 -19.33 20.54 1.58
CA GLY A 128 -18.49 21.23 0.60
C GLY A 128 -17.01 20.80 0.68
N GLY A 129 -16.12 21.62 0.12
CA GLY A 129 -14.67 21.35 0.19
C GLY A 129 -14.13 20.36 -0.83
N MET A 130 -14.90 20.01 -1.87
CA MET A 130 -14.38 19.14 -2.94
C MET A 130 -13.34 19.89 -3.80
N MET A 131 -12.14 19.31 -3.89
CA MET A 131 -11.05 19.75 -4.78
C MET A 131 -10.61 18.53 -5.58
N PHE A 132 -10.28 18.72 -6.86
CA PHE A 132 -9.88 17.62 -7.71
C PHE A 132 -8.97 18.14 -8.82
N ALA A 133 -7.67 18.07 -8.55
CA ALA A 133 -6.62 18.28 -9.53
C ALA A 133 -5.78 17.01 -9.66
N ASP A 134 -4.79 17.03 -10.55
CA ASP A 134 -3.97 15.86 -10.87
C ASP A 134 -3.25 15.30 -9.63
N LYS A 135 -2.73 16.21 -8.78
CA LYS A 135 -1.92 15.86 -7.59
C LYS A 135 -2.55 16.22 -6.25
N PHE A 136 -3.83 16.58 -6.26
CA PHE A 136 -4.55 16.89 -5.03
C PHE A 136 -6.04 16.67 -5.20
N ILE A 137 -6.54 15.64 -4.53
CA ILE A 137 -7.96 15.29 -4.51
C ILE A 137 -8.42 15.35 -3.06
N GLN A 138 -9.54 16.04 -2.82
CA GLN A 138 -10.16 16.15 -1.51
C GLN A 138 -11.67 15.94 -1.61
N ILE A 139 -12.23 15.17 -0.68
CA ILE A 139 -13.66 15.06 -0.46
C ILE A 139 -13.96 15.07 1.04
N ALA A 140 -15.02 15.78 1.43
CA ALA A 140 -15.47 15.88 2.80
C ALA A 140 -16.91 15.39 2.93
N THR A 141 -17.24 14.89 4.11
CA THR A 141 -18.55 14.31 4.39
C THR A 141 -18.93 14.40 5.86
N LYS A 142 -20.21 14.59 6.14
CA LYS A 142 -20.77 14.34 7.48
C LYS A 142 -20.99 12.85 7.69
N LEU A 143 -20.94 12.42 8.94
CA LEU A 143 -21.18 11.05 9.36
C LEU A 143 -22.40 10.96 10.29
N PRO A 144 -23.08 9.81 10.36
CA PRO A 144 -24.30 9.65 11.15
C PRO A 144 -24.02 9.53 12.65
N SER A 145 -22.80 9.15 13.04
CA SER A 145 -22.39 8.99 14.44
C SER A 145 -20.86 9.05 14.59
N THR A 146 -20.37 9.04 15.83
CA THR A 146 -18.94 8.98 16.18
C THR A 146 -18.40 7.55 16.31
N LYS A 147 -19.23 6.53 16.05
CA LYS A 147 -18.86 5.11 16.20
C LYS A 147 -18.23 4.59 14.90
N LEU A 148 -16.99 4.99 14.63
CA LEU A 148 -16.21 4.60 13.44
C LEU A 148 -14.99 3.76 13.83
N TYR A 149 -14.69 2.74 13.04
CA TYR A 149 -13.66 1.72 13.25
C TYR A 149 -12.95 1.39 11.92
N GLY A 150 -11.64 1.19 11.91
CA GLY A 150 -10.88 0.90 10.69
C GLY A 150 -9.95 2.03 10.29
N PHE A 151 -9.63 2.14 9.00
CA PHE A 151 -8.44 2.77 8.45
C PHE A 151 -7.14 2.11 8.92
N GLY A 152 -6.04 2.34 8.20
CA GLY A 152 -4.75 1.83 8.59
C GLY A 152 -3.72 1.80 7.45
N GLU A 153 -2.50 1.37 7.71
CA GLU A 153 -2.02 0.91 9.00
C GLU A 153 -1.44 2.05 9.84
N ASN A 154 -1.96 2.20 11.06
CA ASN A 154 -1.59 3.24 12.02
C ASN A 154 -1.77 2.69 13.44
N ILE A 155 -1.07 3.27 14.42
CA ILE A 155 -1.36 3.00 15.84
C ILE A 155 -2.51 3.88 16.33
N HIS A 156 -3.71 3.29 16.37
CA HIS A 156 -4.86 3.88 17.05
C HIS A 156 -4.83 3.54 18.54
N GLN A 157 -4.88 4.56 19.42
CA GLN A 157 -4.86 4.33 20.88
C GLN A 157 -6.15 3.67 21.39
N THR A 158 -7.22 3.75 20.61
CA THR A 158 -8.49 3.08 20.86
C THR A 158 -9.04 2.51 19.57
N LEU A 159 -9.79 1.41 19.65
CA LEU A 159 -10.42 0.80 18.48
C LEU A 159 -11.43 1.74 17.80
N LYS A 160 -12.23 2.46 18.59
CA LYS A 160 -13.15 3.50 18.11
C LYS A 160 -12.36 4.79 17.87
N HIS A 161 -12.56 5.42 16.72
CA HIS A 161 -11.99 6.74 16.42
C HIS A 161 -12.47 7.83 17.38
N ASP A 162 -11.60 8.78 17.66
CA ASP A 162 -11.90 10.00 18.40
C ASP A 162 -12.35 11.11 17.43
N PHE A 163 -13.48 11.75 17.77
CA PHE A 163 -14.07 12.86 17.01
C PHE A 163 -14.12 14.15 17.84
N THR A 164 -13.49 14.18 19.03
CA THR A 164 -13.43 15.37 19.87
C THR A 164 -12.46 16.42 19.33
N ASN A 165 -11.46 16.00 18.55
CA ASN A 165 -10.45 16.85 17.96
C ASN A 165 -10.31 16.56 16.46
N TYR A 166 -9.58 17.43 15.76
CA TYR A 166 -9.11 17.13 14.41
C TYR A 166 -7.96 16.14 14.53
N THR A 167 -8.10 14.96 13.91
CA THR A 167 -7.06 13.94 13.93
C THR A 167 -6.86 13.40 12.53
N THR A 168 -5.62 13.43 12.06
CA THR A 168 -5.24 13.00 10.71
C THR A 168 -4.44 11.72 10.79
N TRP A 169 -4.80 10.76 9.93
CA TRP A 169 -4.12 9.48 9.77
C TRP A 169 -3.57 9.40 8.36
N GLY A 170 -2.24 9.42 8.22
CA GLY A 170 -1.58 9.21 6.95
C GLY A 170 -1.58 7.73 6.57
N MET A 171 -1.72 7.41 5.29
CA MET A 171 -1.66 6.05 4.76
C MET A 171 -0.80 6.03 3.50
N PHE A 172 0.37 5.43 3.63
CA PHE A 172 1.32 5.14 2.57
C PHE A 172 2.29 4.10 3.13
N ALA A 173 2.46 2.96 2.48
CA ALA A 173 3.27 1.86 3.02
C ALA A 173 4.67 2.36 3.38
N ARG A 174 5.09 2.14 4.64
CA ARG A 174 6.35 2.63 5.17
C ARG A 174 6.86 1.76 6.31
N ASP A 175 8.11 1.35 6.19
CA ASP A 175 8.89 0.76 7.28
C ASP A 175 9.14 1.82 8.36
N GLU A 176 8.43 1.68 9.47
CA GLU A 176 8.48 2.54 10.65
C GLU A 176 8.05 1.73 11.87
N PHE A 177 8.72 1.96 12.99
CA PHE A 177 8.37 1.28 14.24
C PHE A 177 6.99 1.70 14.77
N PRO A 178 6.14 0.75 15.19
CA PRO A 178 4.84 1.06 15.76
C PRO A 178 5.02 1.68 17.14
N ASN A 179 4.64 2.95 17.29
CA ASN A 179 4.70 3.65 18.57
C ASN A 179 3.31 3.79 19.18
N SER A 180 3.07 3.10 20.30
CA SER A 180 1.83 3.20 21.08
C SER A 180 1.89 4.19 22.25
N ALA A 181 3.08 4.73 22.54
CA ALA A 181 3.26 5.70 23.62
C ALA A 181 2.74 7.09 23.22
N GLU A 182 2.79 7.44 21.94
CA GLU A 182 2.41 8.75 21.42
C GLU A 182 1.22 8.68 20.46
N LYS A 183 0.53 9.82 20.29
CA LYS A 183 -0.54 10.00 19.30
C LYS A 183 0.01 10.73 18.08
N ASP A 184 0.81 10.06 17.26
CA ASP A 184 1.52 10.70 16.15
C ASP A 184 0.85 10.50 14.76
N GLY A 185 -0.05 9.52 14.62
CA GLY A 185 -0.78 9.28 13.36
C GLY A 185 0.10 8.86 12.19
N LYS A 186 1.32 8.38 12.45
CA LYS A 186 2.26 7.91 11.41
C LYS A 186 1.65 6.76 10.61
N ASN A 187 1.89 6.79 9.30
CA ASN A 187 1.69 5.64 8.43
C ASN A 187 2.72 4.55 8.72
N LEU A 188 2.28 3.29 8.68
CA LEU A 188 3.09 2.09 8.85
C LEU A 188 3.08 1.25 7.56
N TYR A 189 3.16 -0.07 7.68
CA TYR A 189 3.40 -1.03 6.60
C TYR A 189 2.23 -1.13 5.61
N GLY A 190 1.00 -1.28 6.11
CA GLY A 190 -0.18 -1.46 5.29
C GLY A 190 -0.89 -0.17 4.84
N VAL A 191 -1.70 -0.29 3.79
CA VAL A 191 -2.63 0.74 3.33
C VAL A 191 -4.05 0.18 3.26
N HIS A 192 -4.89 0.59 4.19
CA HIS A 192 -6.25 0.06 4.41
C HIS A 192 -7.28 1.20 4.38
N GLY A 193 -7.75 1.55 3.18
CA GLY A 193 -8.77 2.60 2.97
C GLY A 193 -10.21 2.23 3.37
N PHE A 194 -10.41 1.27 4.28
CA PHE A 194 -11.72 0.77 4.69
C PHE A 194 -12.07 1.17 6.13
N TYR A 195 -13.32 1.59 6.36
CA TYR A 195 -13.88 1.73 7.70
C TYR A 195 -15.27 1.10 7.82
N LEU A 196 -15.61 0.74 9.05
CA LEU A 196 -16.93 0.31 9.51
C LEU A 196 -17.47 1.35 10.48
N ALA A 197 -18.76 1.68 10.36
CA ALA A 197 -19.41 2.60 11.28
C ALA A 197 -20.78 2.08 11.74
N LEU A 198 -21.12 2.41 12.99
CA LEU A 198 -22.44 2.15 13.58
C LEU A 198 -23.29 3.41 13.52
N GLU A 199 -24.51 3.30 13.01
CA GLU A 199 -25.51 4.35 12.96
C GLU A 199 -26.14 4.59 14.36
N PRO A 200 -26.92 5.67 14.56
CA PRO A 200 -27.61 5.93 15.82
C PRO A 200 -28.51 4.79 16.30
N ASP A 201 -29.13 4.06 15.37
CA ASP A 201 -29.96 2.88 15.64
C ASP A 201 -29.16 1.56 15.75
N ASN A 202 -27.82 1.66 15.76
CA ASN A 202 -26.86 0.56 15.76
C ASN A 202 -26.84 -0.33 14.51
N LYS A 203 -27.50 0.07 13.42
CA LYS A 203 -27.22 -0.55 12.12
C LYS A 203 -25.82 -0.19 11.66
N ALA A 204 -25.13 -1.11 11.00
CA ALA A 204 -23.77 -0.90 10.51
C ALA A 204 -23.75 -0.56 9.01
N HIS A 205 -22.74 0.19 8.59
CA HIS A 205 -22.32 0.27 7.19
C HIS A 205 -20.79 0.25 7.11
N GLY A 206 -20.27 -0.16 5.95
CA GLY A 206 -18.84 -0.08 5.65
C GLY A 206 -18.60 0.80 4.45
N VAL A 207 -17.44 1.45 4.41
CA VAL A 207 -16.99 2.25 3.27
C VAL A 207 -15.54 1.93 2.96
N LEU A 208 -15.26 1.57 1.70
CA LEU A 208 -13.91 1.42 1.15
C LEU A 208 -13.66 2.57 0.18
N ILE A 209 -12.62 3.36 0.43
CA ILE A 209 -12.08 4.33 -0.52
C ILE A 209 -10.88 3.65 -1.22
N LEU A 210 -11.08 3.25 -2.47
CA LEU A 210 -10.08 2.48 -3.23
C LEU A 210 -9.13 3.43 -3.96
N ASN A 211 -7.96 3.66 -3.36
CA ASN A 211 -6.85 4.42 -3.93
C ASN A 211 -5.53 3.93 -3.33
N SER A 212 -4.46 3.91 -4.13
CA SER A 212 -3.12 3.44 -3.73
C SER A 212 -2.06 4.54 -3.71
N ASN A 213 -2.41 5.78 -4.09
CA ASN A 213 -1.52 6.92 -3.92
C ASN A 213 -1.39 7.24 -2.43
N ALA A 214 -0.36 8.00 -2.05
CA ALA A 214 -0.28 8.53 -0.69
C ALA A 214 -1.56 9.32 -0.37
N GLN A 215 -2.12 9.02 0.79
CA GLN A 215 -3.45 9.47 1.16
C GLN A 215 -3.54 9.67 2.67
N GLU A 216 -4.55 10.40 3.09
CA GLU A 216 -4.81 10.66 4.50
C GLU A 216 -6.31 10.80 4.75
N VAL A 217 -6.71 10.51 5.98
CA VAL A 217 -8.06 10.74 6.47
C VAL A 217 -8.01 11.60 7.72
N THR A 218 -8.83 12.66 7.76
CA THR A 218 -8.98 13.53 8.93
C THR A 218 -10.38 13.36 9.52
N THR A 219 -10.47 12.90 10.77
CA THR A 219 -11.70 12.92 11.57
C THR A 219 -11.83 14.26 12.30
N MET A 220 -13.06 14.73 12.53
CA MET A 220 -13.30 16.02 13.20
C MET A 220 -14.67 16.11 13.90
N PRO A 221 -14.86 17.04 14.84
CA PRO A 221 -16.15 17.29 15.48
C PRO A 221 -17.26 17.59 14.46
N GLY A 222 -18.48 17.13 14.75
CA GLY A 222 -19.60 17.25 13.81
C GLY A 222 -20.55 16.05 13.82
N PRO A 223 -20.07 14.80 13.85
CA PRO A 223 -18.80 14.26 13.34
C PRO A 223 -18.68 14.33 11.81
N ALA A 224 -17.47 14.52 11.29
CA ALA A 224 -17.19 14.54 9.86
C ALA A 224 -15.85 13.88 9.52
N LEU A 225 -15.68 13.57 8.24
CA LEU A 225 -14.48 12.97 7.67
C LEU A 225 -14.04 13.79 6.45
N VAL A 226 -12.73 14.03 6.34
CA VAL A 226 -12.11 14.55 5.12
C VAL A 226 -11.10 13.53 4.62
N TYR A 227 -11.26 13.11 3.37
CA TYR A 227 -10.30 12.26 2.67
C TYR A 227 -9.48 13.13 1.71
N ARG A 228 -8.16 12.96 1.73
CA ARG A 228 -7.21 13.62 0.82
C ARG A 228 -6.26 12.60 0.23
N THR A 229 -5.91 12.79 -1.04
CA THR A 229 -4.89 11.97 -1.72
C THR A 229 -4.17 12.78 -2.79
N ILE A 230 -2.94 12.39 -3.09
CA ILE A 230 -2.08 13.07 -4.06
C ILE A 230 -2.19 12.52 -5.48
N GLY A 231 -3.21 11.71 -5.78
CA GLY A 231 -3.43 11.21 -7.13
C GLY A 231 -4.56 10.19 -7.23
N GLY A 232 -4.72 9.61 -8.43
CA GLY A 232 -5.72 8.59 -8.69
C GLY A 232 -7.13 9.14 -8.85
N MET A 233 -8.13 8.43 -8.35
CA MET A 233 -9.54 8.84 -8.41
C MET A 233 -10.23 8.70 -7.05
N LEU A 234 -11.47 9.16 -6.99
CA LEU A 234 -12.38 8.77 -5.91
C LEU A 234 -13.20 7.56 -6.40
N ASP A 235 -12.81 6.35 -6.01
CA ASP A 235 -13.56 5.11 -6.26
C ASP A 235 -14.03 4.55 -4.91
N ILE A 236 -15.31 4.75 -4.58
CA ILE A 236 -15.80 4.54 -3.22
C ILE A 236 -16.91 3.50 -3.20
N PHE A 237 -16.74 2.46 -2.40
CA PHE A 237 -17.70 1.38 -2.21
C PHE A 237 -18.38 1.52 -0.84
N PHE A 238 -19.68 1.28 -0.80
CA PHE A 238 -20.49 1.29 0.40
C PHE A 238 -21.16 -0.06 0.58
N PHE A 239 -21.00 -0.64 1.75
CA PHE A 239 -21.48 -1.96 2.11
C PHE A 239 -22.63 -1.83 3.13
N PRO A 240 -23.88 -2.18 2.76
CA PRO A 240 -25.03 -2.10 3.68
C PRO A 240 -24.99 -3.20 4.76
N GLY A 241 -25.01 -2.86 6.06
CA GLY A 241 -25.39 -3.81 7.13
C GLY A 241 -26.88 -4.18 7.06
N PRO A 242 -27.47 -4.83 8.09
CA PRO A 242 -27.58 -4.15 9.37
C PRO A 242 -26.52 -4.48 10.43
N THR A 243 -25.82 -5.61 10.39
CA THR A 243 -24.82 -5.93 11.44
C THR A 243 -23.38 -5.62 11.01
N PRO A 244 -22.45 -5.36 11.96
CA PRO A 244 -21.04 -5.23 11.64
C PRO A 244 -20.47 -6.43 10.89
N GLU A 245 -20.87 -7.63 11.28
CA GLU A 245 -20.42 -8.89 10.68
C GLU A 245 -20.84 -9.00 9.21
N GLU A 246 -22.09 -8.63 8.88
CA GLU A 246 -22.57 -8.62 7.49
C GLU A 246 -21.82 -7.60 6.64
N VAL A 247 -21.43 -6.46 7.21
CA VAL A 247 -20.58 -5.47 6.52
C VAL A 247 -19.22 -6.07 6.19
N ILE A 248 -18.57 -6.74 7.15
CA ILE A 248 -17.26 -7.40 6.94
C ILE A 248 -17.36 -8.56 5.95
N GLN A 249 -18.43 -9.35 5.99
CA GLN A 249 -18.68 -10.42 5.02
C GLN A 249 -18.79 -9.88 3.59
N GLN A 250 -19.46 -8.75 3.40
CA GLN A 250 -19.58 -8.13 2.09
C GLN A 250 -18.25 -7.52 1.62
N TYR A 251 -17.55 -6.81 2.51
CA TYR A 251 -16.23 -6.26 2.23
C TYR A 251 -15.25 -7.36 1.78
N THR A 252 -15.12 -8.43 2.55
CA THR A 252 -14.24 -9.57 2.21
C THR A 252 -14.73 -10.36 0.99
N THR A 253 -16.03 -10.43 0.74
CA THR A 253 -16.54 -11.00 -0.53
C THR A 253 -16.13 -10.16 -1.74
N PHE A 254 -16.07 -8.83 -1.57
CA PHE A 254 -15.64 -7.92 -2.62
C PHE A 254 -14.13 -7.96 -2.85
N ILE A 255 -13.33 -7.79 -1.79
CA ILE A 255 -11.86 -7.68 -1.92
C ILE A 255 -11.15 -9.04 -2.05
N GLY A 256 -11.79 -10.14 -1.64
CA GLY A 256 -11.17 -11.45 -1.51
C GLY A 256 -11.28 -11.94 -0.07
N LYS A 257 -11.75 -13.18 0.10
CA LYS A 257 -11.87 -13.77 1.44
C LYS A 257 -10.48 -14.15 1.96
N PRO A 258 -10.26 -14.09 3.28
CA PRO A 258 -9.05 -14.62 3.88
C PRO A 258 -8.84 -16.09 3.47
N THR A 259 -7.60 -16.44 3.17
CA THR A 259 -7.20 -17.83 2.92
C THR A 259 -7.38 -18.65 4.21
N LEU A 260 -7.86 -19.89 4.09
CA LEU A 260 -7.88 -20.83 5.22
C LEU A 260 -6.43 -21.17 5.59
N PRO A 261 -5.95 -20.82 6.79
CA PRO A 261 -4.58 -21.15 7.19
C PRO A 261 -4.38 -22.66 7.33
N ALA A 262 -3.16 -23.13 7.11
CA ALA A 262 -2.78 -24.48 7.50
C ALA A 262 -2.89 -24.64 9.02
N TYR A 263 -3.38 -25.77 9.50
CA TYR A 263 -3.75 -25.93 10.92
C TYR A 263 -2.58 -25.63 11.89
N PHE A 264 -1.35 -26.00 11.53
CA PHE A 264 -0.16 -25.78 12.35
C PHE A 264 0.13 -24.28 12.60
N SER A 265 -0.30 -23.38 11.72
CA SER A 265 -0.04 -21.94 11.86
C SER A 265 -0.92 -21.29 12.94
N LEU A 266 -1.88 -22.03 13.51
CA LEU A 266 -2.65 -21.59 14.68
C LEU A 266 -1.93 -21.92 16.00
N GLY A 267 -0.88 -22.74 15.95
CA GLY A 267 -0.05 -23.09 17.11
C GLY A 267 0.91 -21.96 17.51
N PHE A 268 1.57 -22.13 18.65
CA PHE A 268 2.58 -21.18 19.12
C PHE A 268 3.82 -21.23 18.21
N GLN A 269 4.38 -20.05 17.95
CA GLN A 269 5.46 -19.87 17.00
C GLN A 269 6.62 -19.11 17.63
N LEU A 270 7.83 -19.64 17.50
CA LEU A 270 9.04 -19.09 18.09
C LEU A 270 9.87 -18.38 17.01
N CYS A 271 10.17 -17.10 17.21
CA CYS A 271 10.95 -16.27 16.30
C CYS A 271 11.84 -15.30 17.08
N ARG A 272 12.97 -14.92 16.49
CA ARG A 272 13.85 -13.85 16.96
C ARG A 272 14.76 -13.41 15.82
N TYR A 273 14.91 -12.10 15.65
CA TYR A 273 16.02 -11.48 14.92
C TYR A 273 17.30 -11.52 15.77
N GLY A 274 18.40 -12.02 15.21
CA GLY A 274 19.73 -11.98 15.84
C GLY A 274 20.19 -13.29 16.48
N TYR A 275 19.77 -14.46 15.97
CA TYR A 275 20.40 -15.71 16.40
C TYR A 275 21.85 -15.75 15.91
N LYS A 276 22.80 -16.00 16.81
CA LYS A 276 24.24 -15.99 16.50
C LYS A 276 24.63 -17.06 15.47
N ASP A 277 24.07 -18.25 15.62
CA ASP A 277 24.33 -19.44 14.79
C ASP A 277 23.25 -20.52 15.00
N LEU A 278 23.33 -21.60 14.24
CA LEU A 278 22.39 -22.72 14.32
C LEU A 278 22.38 -23.40 15.70
N ASN A 279 23.48 -23.39 16.46
CA ASN A 279 23.52 -24.01 17.78
C ASN A 279 22.72 -23.20 18.79
N GLU A 280 22.74 -21.87 18.71
CA GLU A 280 21.89 -21.03 19.55
C GLU A 280 20.41 -21.28 19.26
N LEU A 281 20.00 -21.34 17.99
CA LEU A 281 18.62 -21.68 17.62
C LEU A 281 18.21 -23.04 18.20
N LYS A 282 19.06 -24.07 18.06
CA LYS A 282 18.84 -25.41 18.64
C LYS A 282 18.67 -25.37 20.16
N SER A 283 19.53 -24.62 20.86
CA SER A 283 19.48 -24.48 22.32
C SER A 283 18.15 -23.87 22.76
N VAL A 284 17.75 -22.74 22.16
CA VAL A 284 16.49 -22.07 22.52
C VAL A 284 15.28 -22.96 22.25
N VAL A 285 15.27 -23.69 21.13
CA VAL A 285 14.21 -24.67 20.85
C VAL A 285 14.19 -25.81 21.87
N SER A 286 15.36 -26.32 22.29
CA SER A 286 15.45 -27.34 23.35
C SER A 286 14.90 -26.83 24.67
N GLU A 287 15.26 -25.62 25.08
CA GLU A 287 14.80 -24.99 26.33
C GLU A 287 13.26 -24.83 26.34
N VAL A 288 12.66 -24.40 25.22
CA VAL A 288 11.19 -24.30 25.08
C VAL A 288 10.53 -25.67 25.20
N LYS A 289 11.12 -26.71 24.60
CA LYS A 289 10.64 -28.10 24.70
C LYS A 289 10.77 -28.64 26.13
N GLU A 290 11.91 -28.42 26.79
CA GLU A 290 12.17 -28.84 28.17
C GLU A 290 11.22 -28.16 29.17
N ALA A 291 10.89 -26.89 28.92
CA ALA A 291 9.87 -26.14 29.65
C ALA A 291 8.44 -26.63 29.37
N LYS A 292 8.25 -27.59 28.44
CA LYS A 292 6.97 -28.17 28.02
C LYS A 292 5.99 -27.12 27.47
N ILE A 293 6.52 -26.08 26.85
CA ILE A 293 5.71 -25.08 26.15
C ILE A 293 5.30 -25.69 24.80
N PRO A 294 4.00 -25.74 24.45
CA PRO A 294 3.57 -26.14 23.12
C PRO A 294 4.24 -25.27 22.07
N LEU A 295 4.86 -25.91 21.07
CA LEU A 295 5.56 -25.24 19.98
C LEU A 295 5.16 -25.96 18.69
N ASP A 296 4.75 -25.23 17.67
CA ASP A 296 4.39 -25.78 16.36
C ASP A 296 5.33 -25.29 15.26
N VAL A 297 5.75 -24.02 15.34
CA VAL A 297 6.54 -23.36 14.30
C VAL A 297 7.83 -22.76 14.87
N VAL A 298 8.93 -22.98 14.18
CA VAL A 298 10.22 -22.33 14.42
C VAL A 298 10.54 -21.45 13.22
N TYR A 299 10.81 -20.16 13.46
CA TYR A 299 11.28 -19.25 12.44
C TYR A 299 12.81 -19.20 12.40
N ALA A 300 13.36 -18.93 11.22
CA ALA A 300 14.71 -18.41 11.09
C ALA A 300 14.67 -17.09 10.32
N ASP A 301 15.23 -16.06 10.97
CA ASP A 301 15.40 -14.72 10.44
C ASP A 301 16.68 -14.64 9.57
N ILE A 302 17.03 -13.47 9.04
CA ILE A 302 18.05 -13.26 8.00
C ILE A 302 19.44 -13.81 8.33
N GLU A 303 19.77 -14.12 9.60
CA GLU A 303 21.09 -14.65 9.95
C GLU A 303 21.39 -16.02 9.32
N TYR A 304 20.36 -16.80 8.95
CA TYR A 304 20.59 -18.08 8.30
C TYR A 304 21.23 -17.92 6.92
N MET A 305 21.04 -16.76 6.29
CA MET A 305 21.50 -16.47 4.94
C MET A 305 23.01 -16.18 4.91
N HIS A 306 23.66 -16.48 3.79
CA HIS A 306 25.02 -16.04 3.55
C HIS A 306 25.03 -14.55 3.22
N ARG A 307 25.63 -13.72 4.09
CA ARG A 307 25.71 -12.26 3.90
C ARG A 307 24.33 -11.62 3.69
N TYR A 308 23.31 -12.16 4.37
CA TYR A 308 21.91 -11.75 4.26
C TYR A 308 21.30 -11.85 2.85
N ASN A 309 21.90 -12.63 1.95
CA ASN A 309 21.35 -12.89 0.62
C ASN A 309 20.23 -13.93 0.69
N ASP A 310 19.07 -13.59 0.16
CA ASP A 310 18.00 -14.53 -0.14
C ASP A 310 18.49 -15.79 -0.88
N PHE A 311 17.85 -16.93 -0.61
CA PHE A 311 18.14 -18.22 -1.24
C PHE A 311 19.56 -18.78 -1.02
N THR A 312 20.21 -18.36 0.06
CA THR A 312 21.54 -18.85 0.47
C THR A 312 21.54 -19.35 1.92
N VAL A 313 22.61 -20.06 2.33
CA VAL A 313 22.83 -20.49 3.71
C VAL A 313 24.25 -20.13 4.13
N GLY A 314 24.39 -19.42 5.24
CA GLY A 314 25.67 -19.00 5.80
C GLY A 314 26.42 -20.13 6.49
N GLU A 315 27.75 -20.00 6.61
CA GLU A 315 28.62 -21.05 7.17
C GLU A 315 28.29 -21.39 8.64
N LYS A 316 27.82 -20.40 9.42
CA LYS A 316 27.36 -20.59 10.81
C LYS A 316 26.07 -21.41 10.93
N TRP A 317 25.44 -21.70 9.79
CA TRP A 317 24.20 -22.44 9.66
C TRP A 317 24.38 -23.76 8.90
N ASN A 318 25.61 -24.26 8.83
CA ASN A 318 25.90 -25.59 8.31
C ASN A 318 25.09 -26.67 9.05
N GLY A 319 24.44 -27.56 8.30
CA GLY A 319 23.55 -28.58 8.85
C GLY A 319 22.12 -28.09 9.12
N PHE A 320 21.76 -26.85 8.74
CA PHE A 320 20.42 -26.33 8.96
C PHE A 320 19.33 -27.19 8.29
N GLY A 321 19.57 -27.67 7.07
CA GLY A 321 18.63 -28.57 6.38
C GLY A 321 18.39 -29.90 7.09
N GLU A 322 19.41 -30.46 7.78
CA GLU A 322 19.23 -31.65 8.63
C GLU A 322 18.36 -31.32 9.83
N TYR A 323 18.60 -30.18 10.47
CA TYR A 323 17.82 -29.76 11.62
C TYR A 323 16.34 -29.47 11.28
N ILE A 324 16.06 -28.90 10.10
CA ILE A 324 14.68 -28.73 9.60
C ILE A 324 13.99 -30.08 9.49
N ARG A 325 14.68 -31.11 8.98
CA ARG A 325 14.14 -32.47 8.91
C ARG A 325 13.89 -33.07 10.29
N ASP A 326 14.79 -32.87 11.26
CA ASP A 326 14.60 -33.31 12.64
C ASP A 326 13.36 -32.67 13.27
N LEU A 327 13.21 -31.35 13.13
CA LEU A 327 12.03 -30.61 13.57
C LEU A 327 10.74 -31.17 12.95
N LYS A 328 10.79 -31.52 11.66
CA LYS A 328 9.64 -32.09 10.94
C LYS A 328 9.25 -33.48 11.46
N VAL A 329 10.23 -34.33 11.77
CA VAL A 329 10.01 -35.65 12.42
C VAL A 329 9.34 -35.49 13.77
N GLU A 330 9.68 -34.43 14.52
CA GLU A 330 9.05 -34.08 15.79
C GLU A 330 7.67 -33.39 15.63
N GLY A 331 7.15 -33.29 14.41
CA GLY A 331 5.86 -32.69 14.11
C GLY A 331 5.87 -31.16 14.10
N LYS A 332 7.04 -30.53 14.04
CA LYS A 332 7.21 -29.07 13.96
C LYS A 332 7.34 -28.61 12.52
N ARG A 333 7.18 -27.32 12.29
CA ARG A 333 7.29 -26.69 10.98
C ARG A 333 8.32 -25.56 11.03
N THR A 334 9.05 -25.39 9.93
CA THR A 334 10.03 -24.30 9.84
C THR A 334 9.54 -23.27 8.84
N ILE A 335 9.52 -22.00 9.24
CA ILE A 335 9.24 -20.86 8.35
C ILE A 335 10.51 -20.03 8.22
N LEU A 336 10.87 -19.67 6.99
CA LEU A 336 12.06 -18.85 6.72
C LEU A 336 11.62 -17.47 6.23
N ILE A 337 12.35 -16.44 6.64
CA ILE A 337 12.21 -15.09 6.08
C ILE A 337 12.84 -15.02 4.68
N PHE A 338 12.24 -14.19 3.82
CA PHE A 338 12.74 -13.79 2.51
C PHE A 338 12.37 -12.32 2.27
N ASP A 339 13.34 -11.53 1.81
CA ASP A 339 13.14 -10.10 1.59
C ASP A 339 12.82 -9.79 0.13
N CYS A 340 12.26 -8.61 -0.15
CA CYS A 340 12.02 -8.22 -1.54
C CYS A 340 13.27 -7.70 -2.27
N GLY A 341 14.36 -7.41 -1.56
CA GLY A 341 15.59 -6.85 -2.14
C GLY A 341 16.61 -7.94 -2.46
N ILE A 342 16.96 -8.12 -3.73
CA ILE A 342 17.94 -9.12 -4.18
C ILE A 342 19.28 -8.45 -4.49
N ARG A 343 20.37 -8.93 -3.91
CA ARG A 343 21.71 -8.36 -4.13
C ARG A 343 22.07 -8.37 -5.62
N ALA A 344 22.49 -7.22 -6.14
CA ALA A 344 22.61 -6.94 -7.58
C ALA A 344 23.79 -7.63 -8.29
N ASP A 345 24.56 -8.45 -7.58
CA ASP A 345 25.65 -9.27 -8.14
C ASP A 345 25.49 -10.76 -7.80
N ASP A 346 24.40 -11.13 -7.13
CA ASP A 346 24.17 -12.49 -6.70
C ASP A 346 23.53 -13.36 -7.79
N ASP A 347 23.67 -14.67 -7.63
CA ASP A 347 23.16 -15.68 -8.54
C ASP A 347 21.66 -15.52 -8.84
N ALA A 348 20.86 -15.18 -7.82
CA ALA A 348 19.42 -14.94 -7.98
C ALA A 348 19.14 -13.73 -8.88
N PHE A 349 19.93 -12.67 -8.76
CA PHE A 349 19.83 -11.46 -9.58
C PHE A 349 20.23 -11.69 -11.03
N VAL A 350 21.35 -12.39 -11.27
CA VAL A 350 21.81 -12.72 -12.64
C VAL A 350 20.73 -13.44 -13.44
N ARG A 351 19.87 -14.21 -12.78
CA ARG A 351 18.74 -14.92 -13.41
C ARG A 351 17.51 -14.05 -13.70
N ALA A 352 17.45 -12.80 -13.24
CA ALA A 352 16.26 -11.94 -13.25
C ALA A 352 16.25 -10.78 -14.28
N ILE A 353 17.38 -10.41 -14.90
CA ILE A 353 17.62 -9.06 -15.47
C ILE A 353 16.61 -8.56 -16.56
N ASP A 354 15.94 -7.44 -16.25
CA ASP A 354 15.45 -6.32 -17.10
C ASP A 354 15.31 -5.06 -16.18
N GLN A 355 15.42 -3.81 -16.70
CA GLN A 355 15.42 -2.48 -16.03
C GLN A 355 15.29 -2.42 -14.48
N ILE A 356 16.29 -1.84 -13.80
CA ILE A 356 16.49 -2.08 -12.36
C ILE A 356 16.66 -0.77 -11.58
N MET A 357 15.86 -0.62 -10.51
CA MET A 357 16.10 0.33 -9.43
C MET A 357 17.02 -0.31 -8.40
N LEU A 358 18.09 0.38 -8.02
CA LEU A 358 19.04 -0.08 -7.00
C LEU A 358 18.87 0.72 -5.71
N ALA A 359 18.75 0.03 -4.57
CA ALA A 359 18.79 0.64 -3.24
C ALA A 359 19.66 -0.20 -2.29
N VAL A 360 19.48 0.00 -0.99
CA VAL A 360 20.19 -0.74 0.07
C VAL A 360 19.15 -1.30 1.04
N VAL A 361 19.25 -2.59 1.33
CA VAL A 361 18.59 -3.28 2.47
C VAL A 361 19.63 -4.18 3.14
N TRP A 362 19.25 -5.36 3.67
CA TRP A 362 20.10 -6.21 4.50
C TRP A 362 21.31 -6.86 3.82
N PRO A 363 21.31 -7.21 2.53
CA PRO A 363 22.51 -7.70 1.88
C PRO A 363 23.63 -6.65 1.91
N ASP A 364 24.86 -7.12 2.03
CA ASP A 364 26.06 -6.28 2.08
C ASP A 364 26.52 -5.75 0.70
N GLY A 365 25.56 -5.30 -0.09
CA GLY A 365 25.72 -4.68 -1.39
C GLY A 365 24.42 -4.01 -1.83
N HIS A 366 24.44 -3.37 -3.00
CA HIS A 366 23.21 -2.83 -3.56
C HIS A 366 22.22 -3.93 -3.89
N THR A 367 20.95 -3.66 -3.68
CA THR A 367 19.85 -4.57 -3.98
C THR A 367 18.96 -4.03 -5.09
N ALA A 368 18.49 -4.94 -5.92
CA ALA A 368 17.47 -4.75 -6.91
C ALA A 368 16.11 -5.23 -6.37
N PHE A 369 15.04 -4.56 -6.79
CA PHE A 369 13.67 -4.91 -6.39
C PHE A 369 12.95 -5.57 -7.56
N PRO A 370 12.50 -6.82 -7.43
CA PRO A 370 11.69 -7.48 -8.45
C PRO A 370 10.37 -6.75 -8.69
N ASP A 371 10.01 -6.56 -9.95
CA ASP A 371 8.69 -6.03 -10.31
C ASP A 371 7.63 -7.13 -10.24
N PHE A 372 6.98 -7.26 -9.08
CA PHE A 372 5.87 -8.22 -8.89
C PHE A 372 4.59 -7.84 -9.66
N TYR A 373 4.53 -6.65 -10.28
CA TYR A 373 3.45 -6.25 -11.19
C TYR A 373 3.78 -6.51 -12.66
N ASP A 374 4.92 -7.14 -12.97
CA ASP A 374 5.29 -7.54 -14.33
C ASP A 374 4.18 -8.37 -14.98
N ARG A 375 3.55 -7.79 -16.00
CA ARG A 375 2.43 -8.40 -16.73
C ARG A 375 2.87 -9.50 -17.70
N THR A 376 4.17 -9.62 -17.98
CA THR A 376 4.71 -10.71 -18.81
C THR A 376 4.82 -12.03 -18.04
N GLY A 377 4.74 -11.96 -16.70
CA GLY A 377 4.85 -13.10 -15.80
C GLY A 377 6.27 -13.67 -15.69
N LYS A 378 7.30 -12.93 -16.14
CA LYS A 378 8.70 -13.31 -15.98
C LYS A 378 9.09 -13.28 -14.51
N THR A 379 8.77 -12.18 -13.80
CA THR A 379 9.11 -12.03 -12.38
C THR A 379 8.49 -13.15 -11.54
N THR A 380 7.20 -13.43 -11.72
CA THR A 380 6.52 -14.52 -10.98
C THR A 380 7.16 -15.88 -11.25
N LYS A 381 7.50 -16.20 -12.50
CA LYS A 381 8.14 -17.48 -12.86
C LYS A 381 9.54 -17.61 -12.26
N TRP A 382 10.31 -16.53 -12.27
CA TRP A 382 11.63 -16.49 -11.66
C TRP A 382 11.52 -16.69 -10.14
N TRP A 383 10.65 -15.96 -9.46
CA TRP A 383 10.45 -16.06 -8.01
C TRP A 383 10.05 -17.48 -7.55
N ILE A 384 9.11 -18.11 -8.28
CA ILE A 384 8.74 -19.51 -8.03
C ILE A 384 9.94 -20.44 -8.21
N LYS A 385 10.75 -20.24 -9.25
CA LYS A 385 11.92 -21.08 -9.52
C LYS A 385 12.97 -20.95 -8.42
N GLU A 386 13.22 -19.75 -7.89
CA GLU A 386 14.15 -19.56 -6.78
C GLU A 386 13.69 -20.30 -5.52
N PHE A 387 12.41 -20.20 -5.17
CA PHE A 387 11.86 -20.99 -4.06
C PHE A 387 11.97 -22.50 -4.28
N VAL A 388 11.67 -23.00 -5.48
CA VAL A 388 11.80 -24.43 -5.79
C VAL A 388 13.25 -24.89 -5.62
N ASN A 389 14.21 -24.16 -6.19
CA ASN A 389 15.63 -24.49 -6.08
C ASN A 389 16.13 -24.45 -4.64
N PHE A 390 15.65 -23.50 -3.85
CA PHE A 390 16.07 -23.37 -2.45
C PHE A 390 15.40 -24.42 -1.54
N HIS A 391 14.14 -24.74 -1.81
CA HIS A 391 13.41 -25.78 -1.10
C HIS A 391 14.04 -27.18 -1.30
N GLU A 392 14.69 -27.43 -2.43
CA GLU A 392 15.50 -28.65 -2.64
C GLU A 392 16.69 -28.77 -1.65
N LYS A 393 17.18 -27.64 -1.12
CA LYS A 393 18.27 -27.60 -0.14
C LYS A 393 17.75 -27.59 1.30
N LEU A 394 16.70 -26.81 1.56
CA LEU A 394 16.05 -26.65 2.85
C LEU A 394 14.55 -26.91 2.71
N GLU A 395 14.04 -28.00 3.29
CA GLU A 395 12.63 -28.39 3.18
C GLU A 395 11.72 -27.60 4.15
N PHE A 396 11.74 -26.27 4.07
CA PHE A 396 10.92 -25.37 4.88
C PHE A 396 9.42 -25.50 4.53
N ASP A 397 8.56 -25.16 5.50
CA ASP A 397 7.11 -25.41 5.43
C ASP A 397 6.28 -24.13 5.23
N GLY A 398 6.92 -22.96 5.27
CA GLY A 398 6.27 -21.67 5.02
C GLY A 398 7.28 -20.57 4.73
N ILE A 399 6.77 -19.45 4.24
CA ILE A 399 7.54 -18.29 3.79
C ILE A 399 7.04 -17.08 4.57
N TRP A 400 7.95 -16.38 5.24
CA TRP A 400 7.73 -15.04 5.78
C TRP A 400 8.33 -14.04 4.79
N ILE A 401 7.50 -13.20 4.19
CA ILE A 401 7.96 -12.11 3.32
C ILE A 401 8.06 -10.82 4.14
N ASP A 402 9.20 -10.14 4.09
CA ASP A 402 9.44 -8.92 4.86
C ASP A 402 10.05 -7.78 4.00
N MET A 403 10.13 -6.59 4.60
CA MET A 403 10.69 -5.36 4.02
C MET A 403 9.99 -4.91 2.72
N ASN A 404 8.71 -5.27 2.56
CA ASN A 404 7.99 -5.28 1.29
C ASN A 404 7.00 -4.11 1.11
N GLU A 405 7.17 -3.04 1.87
CA GLU A 405 6.48 -1.77 1.63
C GLU A 405 6.67 -1.21 0.20
N PRO A 406 7.85 -1.27 -0.45
CA PRO A 406 9.18 -1.80 -0.05
C PRO A 406 10.06 -0.83 0.74
N ALA A 407 10.85 -1.36 1.67
CA ALA A 407 11.83 -0.59 2.44
C ALA A 407 13.11 -0.31 1.64
N ALA A 408 13.74 0.83 1.91
CA ALA A 408 15.03 1.21 1.35
C ALA A 408 15.81 2.06 2.36
N PHE A 409 16.95 1.55 2.82
CA PHE A 409 17.72 2.16 3.89
C PHE A 409 18.36 3.48 3.48
N GLY A 410 18.20 4.49 4.33
CA GLY A 410 18.94 5.74 4.22
C GLY A 410 18.61 6.56 2.98
N THR A 411 17.45 6.37 2.34
CA THR A 411 17.07 7.09 1.12
C THR A 411 17.29 8.60 1.28
N ASN A 412 18.02 9.22 0.35
CA ASN A 412 18.50 10.61 0.38
C ASN A 412 19.57 10.96 1.43
N GLU A 413 19.85 10.13 2.43
CA GLU A 413 20.86 10.40 3.46
C GLU A 413 22.30 10.31 2.94
N GLN A 414 23.12 11.33 3.15
CA GLN A 414 24.52 11.30 2.73
C GLN A 414 25.35 10.28 3.51
N TYR A 415 24.99 10.07 4.78
CA TYR A 415 25.70 9.21 5.71
C TYR A 415 24.68 8.44 6.58
N PRO A 416 24.03 7.42 6.01
CA PRO A 416 23.05 6.62 6.72
C PRO A 416 23.67 5.77 7.80
N TRP A 417 22.83 5.34 8.74
CA TRP A 417 23.23 4.64 9.96
C TRP A 417 24.15 3.44 9.69
N TYR A 418 23.94 2.72 8.58
CA TYR A 418 24.66 1.50 8.24
C TYR A 418 26.11 1.73 7.76
N PHE A 419 26.54 2.96 7.43
CA PHE A 419 27.87 3.23 6.83
C PHE A 419 29.06 2.78 7.69
N ASN A 420 28.88 2.71 9.01
CA ASN A 420 29.93 2.32 9.95
C ASN A 420 29.89 0.84 10.33
N TYR A 421 28.90 0.09 9.86
CA TYR A 421 28.82 -1.32 10.15
C TYR A 421 29.78 -2.09 9.25
N ALA A 422 30.49 -3.05 9.83
CA ALA A 422 31.51 -3.82 9.12
C ALA A 422 30.94 -4.65 7.97
N ASP A 423 29.66 -5.00 8.05
CA ASP A 423 28.91 -5.72 7.02
C ASP A 423 28.20 -4.78 6.03
N HIS A 424 28.20 -3.46 6.21
CA HIS A 424 27.60 -2.51 5.25
C HIS A 424 28.46 -1.25 4.99
N PRO A 425 29.79 -1.35 4.83
CA PRO A 425 30.64 -0.17 4.82
C PRO A 425 30.50 0.61 3.51
N ASN A 426 30.19 1.90 3.61
CA ASN A 426 30.21 2.87 2.51
C ASN A 426 29.28 2.54 1.31
N ILE A 427 28.21 1.76 1.49
CA ILE A 427 27.23 1.49 0.42
C ILE A 427 26.35 2.72 0.22
N THR A 428 26.45 3.42 -0.91
CA THR A 428 25.68 4.67 -1.10
C THR A 428 24.17 4.39 -1.05
N SER A 429 23.37 5.29 -0.46
CA SER A 429 21.92 5.11 -0.41
C SER A 429 21.22 5.59 -1.68
N LEU A 430 19.99 5.09 -1.90
CA LEU A 430 19.11 5.56 -2.97
C LEU A 430 18.95 7.08 -2.94
N LYS A 431 19.10 7.75 -4.10
CA LYS A 431 18.91 9.19 -4.25
C LYS A 431 17.71 9.48 -5.13
N CYS A 432 16.76 10.22 -4.59
CA CYS A 432 15.68 10.79 -5.37
C CYS A 432 16.08 12.19 -5.86
N PRO A 433 15.77 12.57 -7.11
CA PRO A 433 15.88 13.96 -7.53
C PRO A 433 14.99 14.83 -6.63
N LEU A 434 15.58 15.75 -5.87
CA LEU A 434 14.84 16.71 -5.02
C LEU A 434 14.70 18.10 -5.67
N ILE A 435 15.47 18.36 -6.73
CA ILE A 435 15.41 19.59 -7.53
C ILE A 435 15.52 19.29 -9.04
N GLY A 436 15.03 20.21 -9.88
CA GLY A 436 15.11 20.11 -11.34
C GLY A 436 13.89 19.45 -12.00
N ASP A 437 13.96 19.21 -13.31
CA ASP A 437 12.83 18.63 -14.06
C ASP A 437 12.54 17.18 -13.65
N ASP A 438 13.56 16.45 -13.20
CA ASP A 438 13.42 15.08 -12.71
C ASP A 438 12.87 15.01 -11.26
N SER A 439 12.89 16.12 -10.50
CA SER A 439 12.33 16.16 -9.13
C SER A 439 10.83 16.43 -9.09
N ARG A 440 10.20 16.51 -10.25
CA ARG A 440 8.75 16.53 -10.33
C ARG A 440 8.29 15.17 -9.81
N TYR A 441 7.47 15.19 -8.75
CA TYR A 441 6.93 14.02 -8.03
C TYR A 441 6.44 12.84 -8.92
N ASP A 442 6.20 13.08 -10.21
CA ASP A 442 5.78 12.08 -11.19
C ASP A 442 6.52 12.27 -12.53
N ASN A 443 7.79 11.88 -12.60
CA ASN A 443 8.54 11.74 -13.84
C ASN A 443 8.65 10.25 -14.24
N PRO A 444 7.54 9.60 -14.70
CA PRO A 444 7.56 8.20 -15.11
C PRO A 444 8.44 7.97 -16.35
N PRO A 445 9.16 6.84 -16.44
CA PRO A 445 9.35 5.86 -15.36
C PRO A 445 10.11 6.53 -14.22
N PHE A 446 9.57 6.53 -12.99
CA PHE A 446 10.02 7.37 -11.88
C PHE A 446 11.54 7.33 -11.82
N LYS A 447 12.19 8.36 -12.37
CA LYS A 447 13.64 8.36 -12.54
C LYS A 447 14.24 8.60 -11.16
N THR A 448 14.36 7.55 -10.37
CA THR A 448 15.24 7.55 -9.22
C THR A 448 16.66 7.65 -9.76
N PHE A 449 17.50 8.50 -9.15
CA PHE A 449 18.91 8.41 -9.44
C PHE A 449 19.40 7.10 -8.83
N ASN A 450 19.57 6.10 -9.69
CA ASN A 450 20.06 4.79 -9.30
C ASN A 450 21.38 4.94 -8.55
N VAL A 451 21.55 4.11 -7.53
CA VAL A 451 22.83 4.02 -6.86
C VAL A 451 23.77 3.18 -7.69
N TYR A 452 24.69 3.85 -8.40
CA TYR A 452 25.82 3.25 -9.11
C TYR A 452 25.46 2.28 -10.28
N ARG A 453 26.36 2.14 -11.25
CA ARG A 453 26.12 1.46 -12.54
C ARG A 453 26.15 -0.07 -12.48
N TYR A 454 25.22 -0.70 -13.23
CA TYR A 454 25.52 -1.86 -14.08
C TYR A 454 25.15 -1.49 -15.54
N GLY A 455 26.14 -1.35 -16.43
CA GLY A 455 25.96 -1.06 -17.87
C GLY A 455 26.00 0.43 -18.30
N ASP A 456 26.11 0.64 -19.62
CA ASP A 456 26.53 1.91 -20.25
C ASP A 456 25.57 3.11 -20.15
N ASN A 457 24.42 2.96 -19.49
CA ASN A 457 23.38 3.99 -19.36
C ASN A 457 22.95 4.32 -17.93
N ALA A 458 23.58 3.80 -16.87
CA ALA A 458 23.26 4.32 -15.54
C ALA A 458 23.91 5.70 -15.31
N HIS A 459 23.19 6.59 -14.64
CA HIS A 459 23.62 7.97 -14.41
C HIS A 459 24.68 8.01 -13.30
N ASP A 460 25.85 8.57 -13.60
CA ASP A 460 26.91 8.86 -12.63
C ASP A 460 26.45 9.98 -11.68
N PHE A 461 25.74 9.61 -10.62
CA PHE A 461 25.62 10.48 -9.45
C PHE A 461 26.62 10.02 -8.41
N LEU A 462 27.86 10.54 -8.53
CA LEU A 462 28.63 11.20 -7.46
C LEU A 462 30.02 11.56 -8.00
N GLY A 463 30.49 12.76 -7.63
CA GLY A 463 31.75 13.33 -8.10
C GLY A 463 32.95 12.41 -7.98
N SER A 464 33.75 12.42 -9.04
CA SER A 464 35.15 11.99 -9.14
C SER A 464 35.80 11.56 -7.81
N ARG A 465 35.83 10.25 -7.54
CA ARG A 465 36.85 9.72 -6.62
C ARG A 465 37.32 8.29 -6.87
N TYR A 466 36.85 7.63 -7.93
CA TYR A 466 37.44 6.36 -8.38
C TYR A 466 37.52 6.32 -9.90
N ALA A 467 38.40 7.16 -10.44
CA ALA A 467 39.06 6.92 -11.71
C ALA A 467 40.52 6.61 -11.40
N SER A 468 40.81 5.32 -11.20
CA SER A 468 42.16 4.73 -11.29
C SER A 468 42.03 3.22 -11.46
#